data_AF-A0AAV5UXF4-F1
#
_entry.id   AF-A0AAV5UXF4-F1
#
_cell.length_a   1.000
_cell.length_b   1.000
_cell.length_c   1.000
_cell.angle_alpha   90.00
_cell.angle_beta   90.00
_cell.angle_gamma   90.00
#
_symmetry.space_group_name_H-M   'P 1'
#
loop_
_entity.id
_entity.type
_entity.pdbx_description
1 polymer ?
#
loop_
_entity_poly.entity_id
_entity_poly.type
_entity_poly.pdbx_seq_one_letter_code
_entity_poly.pdbx_strand_id
1 'polypeptide(L)'
;MARRLISSHDLPKSAVHSVLLPGEERIRGNIFFPEPITGLPCGQVHTVYDVVRRGMEESNDGPFIGEIHNGDFRWTKYSEDIAESNRLGAGLLSLERQTKRVGVAGINSLRYTLALHSLVNFSITSVPLYHNSKMEDLRYIIDSCELEVIYCDTVERAKTFVQQK
;
A
#
# COMPACT_ATOMS: atom_id res chain seq x y z
N MET A 1 17.91 -25.59 3.12
CA MET A 1 17.43 -25.82 1.74
C MET A 1 17.27 -24.45 1.09
N ALA A 2 18.02 -24.12 0.05
CA ALA A 2 17.93 -22.80 -0.59
C ALA A 2 16.55 -22.68 -1.28
N ARG A 3 15.74 -21.69 -0.90
CA ARG A 3 14.46 -21.42 -1.57
C ARG A 3 14.75 -20.81 -2.94
N ARG A 4 14.11 -21.35 -3.98
CA ARG A 4 14.23 -20.86 -5.37
C ARG A 4 13.58 -19.47 -5.47
N LEU A 5 14.29 -18.51 -6.06
CA LEU A 5 13.74 -17.19 -6.39
C LEU A 5 12.49 -17.34 -7.27
N ILE A 6 11.37 -16.77 -6.82
CA ILE A 6 10.13 -16.68 -7.62
C ILE A 6 10.33 -15.57 -8.66
N SER A 7 10.43 -15.96 -9.94
CA SER A 7 10.46 -15.04 -11.07
C SER A 7 9.04 -14.64 -11.47
N SER A 8 8.88 -13.54 -12.20
CA SER A 8 7.62 -13.20 -12.89
C SER A 8 7.16 -14.31 -13.85
N HIS A 9 8.07 -15.18 -14.28
CA HIS A 9 7.75 -16.39 -15.05
C HIS A 9 7.08 -17.48 -14.23
N ASP A 10 7.27 -17.49 -12.91
CA ASP A 10 6.66 -18.43 -11.98
C ASP A 10 5.26 -17.96 -11.53
N LEU A 11 4.86 -16.71 -11.83
CA LEU A 11 3.51 -16.24 -11.57
C LEU A 11 2.51 -16.85 -12.58
N PRO A 12 1.30 -17.23 -12.14
CA PRO A 12 0.28 -17.77 -13.02
C PRO A 12 -0.05 -16.78 -14.15
N LYS A 13 0.27 -17.15 -15.39
CA LYS A 13 -0.06 -16.35 -16.58
C LYS A 13 -1.45 -16.74 -17.06
N SER A 14 -2.29 -15.75 -17.31
CA SER A 14 -3.59 -15.97 -17.96
C SER A 14 -3.96 -14.81 -18.87
N ALA A 15 -4.63 -15.14 -19.98
CA ALA A 15 -5.26 -14.18 -20.87
C ALA A 15 -6.53 -13.55 -20.26
N VAL A 16 -7.10 -14.15 -19.22
CA VAL A 16 -8.33 -13.69 -18.55
C VAL A 16 -8.15 -13.80 -17.03
N HIS A 17 -8.37 -12.71 -16.29
CA HIS A 17 -8.17 -12.70 -14.84
C HIS A 17 -9.40 -13.17 -14.03
N SER A 18 -10.55 -13.36 -14.69
CA SER A 18 -11.76 -13.89 -14.06
C SER A 18 -12.74 -14.49 -15.07
N VAL A 19 -13.52 -15.46 -14.62
CA VAL A 19 -14.59 -16.12 -15.39
C VAL A 19 -15.95 -15.78 -14.82
N LEU A 20 -16.96 -15.64 -15.68
CA LEU A 20 -18.35 -15.47 -15.24
C LEU A 20 -18.84 -16.81 -14.67
N LEU A 21 -19.29 -16.81 -13.42
CA LEU A 21 -19.91 -17.96 -12.78
C LEU A 21 -21.39 -18.06 -13.20
N PRO A 22 -21.99 -19.26 -13.21
CA PRO A 22 -23.42 -19.42 -13.47
C PRO A 22 -24.28 -18.59 -12.50
N GLY A 23 -25.37 -18.02 -12.99
CA GLY A 23 -26.31 -17.19 -12.20
C GLY A 23 -26.67 -15.88 -12.91
N GLU A 24 -27.78 -15.26 -12.52
CA GLU A 24 -28.23 -13.95 -13.03
C GLU A 24 -27.44 -12.77 -12.42
N GLU A 25 -26.70 -13.05 -11.35
CA GLU A 25 -25.99 -12.12 -10.46
C GLU A 25 -24.68 -11.63 -11.09
N ARG A 26 -24.27 -12.27 -12.20
CA ARG A 26 -23.05 -11.96 -12.97
C ARG A 26 -21.78 -11.96 -12.11
N ILE A 27 -21.71 -12.87 -11.14
CA ILE A 27 -20.54 -13.05 -10.28
C ILE A 27 -19.35 -13.49 -11.13
N ARG A 28 -18.16 -12.92 -10.88
CA ARG A 28 -16.92 -13.35 -11.52
C ARG A 28 -16.01 -14.05 -10.50
N GLY A 29 -15.59 -15.26 -10.83
CA GLY A 29 -14.66 -16.06 -10.03
C GLY A 29 -13.22 -15.90 -10.49
N ASN A 30 -12.28 -16.05 -9.55
CA ASN A 30 -10.86 -16.12 -9.87
C ASN A 30 -10.56 -17.46 -10.55
N ILE A 31 -9.80 -17.45 -11.64
CA ILE A 31 -9.48 -18.65 -12.41
C ILE A 31 -8.45 -19.57 -11.74
N PHE A 32 -7.63 -19.02 -10.84
CA PHE A 32 -6.58 -19.75 -10.12
C PHE A 32 -7.09 -20.27 -8.77
N PHE A 33 -8.15 -19.67 -8.25
CA PHE A 33 -8.78 -20.03 -6.98
C PHE A 33 -10.28 -20.19 -7.20
N PRO A 34 -10.72 -21.36 -7.70
CA PRO A 34 -12.13 -21.61 -8.02
C PRO A 34 -13.01 -21.62 -6.76
N GLU A 35 -12.43 -21.99 -5.62
CA GLU A 35 -13.09 -21.94 -4.32
C GLU A 35 -12.80 -20.63 -3.60
N PRO A 36 -13.77 -20.08 -2.85
CA PRO A 36 -13.53 -18.91 -2.00
C PRO A 36 -12.37 -19.15 -1.04
N ILE A 37 -11.49 -18.17 -0.91
CA ILE A 37 -10.45 -18.16 0.11
C ILE A 37 -11.12 -17.90 1.45
N THR A 38 -11.33 -18.96 2.24
CA THR A 38 -12.05 -18.93 3.52
C THR A 38 -11.12 -18.81 4.74
N GLY A 39 -9.80 -18.79 4.52
CA GLY A 39 -8.80 -18.70 5.56
C GLY A 39 -7.50 -18.10 5.06
N LEU A 40 -6.50 -18.06 5.94
CA LEU A 40 -5.19 -17.49 5.59
C LEU A 40 -4.46 -18.44 4.63
N PRO A 41 -4.02 -17.99 3.44
CA PRO A 41 -3.47 -18.86 2.40
C PRO A 41 -2.32 -19.75 2.86
N CYS A 42 -1.52 -19.31 3.82
CA CYS A 42 -0.37 -20.05 4.37
C CYS A 42 -0.37 -20.15 5.90
N GLY A 43 -1.44 -19.72 6.57
CA GLY A 43 -1.52 -19.70 8.05
C GLY A 43 -0.54 -18.76 8.77
N GLN A 44 0.33 -18.05 8.03
CA GLN A 44 1.39 -17.19 8.59
C GLN A 44 1.22 -15.70 8.22
N VAL A 45 0.38 -15.39 7.24
CA VAL A 45 0.16 -14.03 6.75
C VAL A 45 -1.22 -13.58 7.20
N HIS A 46 -1.28 -12.66 8.16
CA HIS A 46 -2.53 -12.18 8.78
C HIS A 46 -2.84 -10.72 8.40
N THR A 47 -1.80 -9.97 8.07
CA THR A 47 -1.86 -8.52 7.85
C THR A 47 -1.03 -8.12 6.64
N VAL A 48 -1.21 -6.88 6.17
CA VAL A 48 -0.34 -6.30 5.12
C VAL A 48 1.12 -6.26 5.59
N TYR A 49 1.37 -6.06 6.89
CA TYR A 49 2.71 -6.14 7.48
C TYR A 49 3.37 -7.50 7.22
N ASP A 50 2.62 -8.59 7.41
CA ASP A 50 3.12 -9.94 7.18
C ASP A 50 3.34 -10.21 5.69
N VAL A 51 2.46 -9.71 4.82
CA VAL A 51 2.58 -9.86 3.35
C VAL A 51 3.94 -9.34 2.88
N VAL A 52 4.34 -8.13 3.29
CA VAL A 52 5.60 -7.51 2.84
C VAL A 52 6.81 -8.32 3.33
N ARG A 53 6.81 -8.77 4.59
CA ARG A 53 7.91 -9.56 5.16
C ARG A 53 8.00 -10.94 4.54
N ARG A 54 6.86 -11.58 4.34
CA ARG A 54 6.77 -12.86 3.66
C ARG A 54 7.26 -12.73 2.21
N GLY A 55 6.90 -11.65 1.53
CA GLY A 55 7.38 -11.33 0.19
C GLY A 55 8.90 -11.23 0.13
N MET A 56 9.53 -10.57 1.11
CA MET A 56 10.99 -10.53 1.25
C MET A 56 11.61 -11.92 1.37
N GLU A 57 11.08 -12.76 2.26
CA GLU A 57 11.59 -14.13 2.48
C GLU A 57 11.46 -15.01 1.24
N GLU A 58 10.29 -14.99 0.61
CA GLU A 58 9.99 -15.85 -0.54
C GLU A 58 10.72 -15.42 -1.81
N SER A 59 10.99 -14.11 -1.95
CA SER A 59 11.76 -13.58 -3.07
C SER A 59 13.27 -13.51 -2.83
N ASN A 60 13.75 -13.89 -1.64
CA ASN A 60 15.14 -13.68 -1.23
C ASN A 60 15.59 -12.22 -1.41
N ASP A 61 14.80 -11.30 -0.85
CA ASP A 61 14.98 -9.84 -0.96
C ASP A 61 15.00 -9.33 -2.41
N GLY A 62 14.05 -9.82 -3.21
CA GLY A 62 13.94 -9.48 -4.63
C GLY A 62 13.35 -8.08 -4.90
N PRO A 63 13.19 -7.72 -6.19
CA PRO A 63 12.49 -6.51 -6.61
C PRO A 63 11.05 -6.43 -6.04
N PHE A 64 10.67 -5.27 -5.51
CA PHE A 64 9.36 -5.06 -4.89
C PHE A 64 8.57 -3.92 -5.55
N ILE A 65 8.98 -2.68 -5.35
CA ILE A 65 8.27 -1.50 -5.87
C ILE A 65 9.00 -1.00 -7.11
N GLY A 66 8.30 -0.96 -8.23
CA GLY A 66 8.82 -0.45 -9.50
C GLY A 66 8.34 0.97 -9.78
N GLU A 67 9.26 1.89 -10.07
CA GLU A 67 8.95 3.21 -10.61
C GLU A 67 9.59 3.41 -11.99
N ILE A 68 8.89 4.14 -12.87
CA ILE A 68 9.43 4.52 -14.18
C ILE A 68 10.21 5.82 -14.04
N HIS A 69 11.49 5.77 -14.38
CA HIS A 69 12.38 6.93 -14.38
C HIS A 69 13.00 7.06 -15.78
N ASN A 70 12.65 8.13 -16.49
CA ASN A 70 13.14 8.40 -17.86
C ASN A 70 12.92 7.23 -18.85
N GLY A 71 11.83 6.49 -18.68
CA GLY A 71 11.48 5.33 -19.52
C GLY A 71 11.99 3.98 -19.00
N ASP A 72 12.86 3.97 -17.99
CA ASP A 72 13.41 2.75 -17.41
C ASP A 72 12.77 2.42 -16.06
N PHE A 73 12.48 1.14 -15.82
CA PHE A 73 12.01 0.67 -14.51
C PHE A 73 13.17 0.61 -13.50
N ARG A 74 12.99 1.29 -12.37
CA ARG A 74 13.84 1.15 -11.18
C ARG A 74 13.06 0.41 -10.11
N TRP A 75 13.73 -0.55 -9.48
CA TRP A 75 13.12 -1.42 -8.48
C TRP A 75 13.75 -1.17 -7.11
N THR A 76 12.91 -0.89 -6.12
CA THR A 76 13.27 -0.93 -4.70
C THR A 76 13.10 -2.36 -4.20
N LYS A 77 14.05 -2.84 -3.39
CA LYS A 77 13.97 -4.16 -2.75
C LYS A 77 13.01 -4.14 -1.57
N TYR A 78 12.57 -5.33 -1.15
CA TYR A 78 11.76 -5.47 0.06
C TYR A 78 12.46 -4.92 1.31
N SER A 79 13.73 -5.25 1.51
CA SER A 79 14.50 -4.80 2.69
C SER A 79 14.67 -3.28 2.74
N GLU A 80 14.85 -2.64 1.57
CA GLU A 80 14.93 -1.19 1.43
C GLU A 80 13.60 -0.53 1.80
N ASP A 81 12.48 -1.01 1.25
CA ASP A 81 11.14 -0.53 1.59
C ASP A 81 10.84 -0.67 3.09
N ILE A 82 11.13 -1.85 3.68
CA ILE A 82 10.93 -2.11 5.10
C ILE A 82 11.78 -1.15 5.94
N ALA A 83 13.04 -0.92 5.57
CA ALA A 83 13.92 -0.02 6.30
C ALA A 83 13.43 1.45 6.24
N GLU A 84 13.12 1.95 5.05
CA GLU A 84 12.69 3.35 4.87
C GLU A 84 11.30 3.60 5.49
N SER A 85 10.34 2.69 5.30
CA SER A 85 9.02 2.81 5.91
C SER A 85 9.07 2.76 7.44
N ASN A 86 9.95 1.93 8.02
CA ASN A 86 10.19 1.93 9.46
C ASN A 86 10.76 3.27 9.96
N ARG A 87 11.75 3.86 9.25
CA ARG A 87 12.30 5.17 9.62
C ARG A 87 11.25 6.27 9.54
N LEU A 88 10.44 6.28 8.48
CA LEU A 88 9.37 7.25 8.29
C LEU A 88 8.34 7.17 9.42
N GLY A 89 7.90 5.96 9.79
CA GLY A 89 6.93 5.76 10.85
C GLY A 89 7.50 6.07 12.24
N ALA A 90 8.78 5.75 12.49
CA ALA A 90 9.45 6.17 13.73
C ALA A 90 9.53 7.70 13.86
N GLY A 91 9.79 8.42 12.76
CA GLY A 91 9.76 9.88 12.73
C GLY A 91 8.37 10.48 12.93
N LEU A 92 7.31 9.78 12.51
CA LEU A 92 5.93 10.17 12.85
C LEU A 92 5.67 10.02 14.35
N LEU A 93 6.07 8.90 14.95
CA LEU A 93 5.90 8.67 16.39
C LEU A 93 6.71 9.65 17.24
N SER A 94 7.85 10.14 16.76
CA SER A 94 8.63 11.16 17.46
C SER A 94 7.96 12.53 17.53
N LEU A 95 6.84 12.76 16.83
CA LEU A 95 6.07 13.98 16.97
C LEU A 95 5.27 14.06 18.28
N GLU A 96 5.31 13.01 19.13
CA GLU A 96 4.59 12.90 20.41
C GLU A 96 3.07 13.08 20.29
N ARG A 97 2.51 12.84 19.09
CA ARG A 97 1.08 12.88 18.84
C ARG A 97 0.49 11.48 18.93
N GLN A 98 -0.64 11.34 19.61
CA GLN A 98 -1.40 10.09 19.70
C GLN A 98 -2.25 9.85 18.44
N THR A 99 -1.63 9.95 17.27
CA THR A 99 -2.33 9.91 15.99
C THR A 99 -2.67 8.47 15.60
N LYS A 100 -3.94 8.09 15.78
CA LYS A 100 -4.46 6.77 15.33
C LYS A 100 -4.75 6.71 13.82
N ARG A 101 -4.90 7.88 13.18
CA ARG A 101 -5.30 8.05 11.77
C ARG A 101 -4.43 9.10 11.10
N VAL A 102 -3.80 8.78 9.98
CA VAL A 102 -2.98 9.72 9.21
C VAL A 102 -3.52 9.84 7.80
N GLY A 103 -3.71 11.07 7.35
CA GLY A 103 -4.06 11.35 5.96
C GLY A 103 -2.88 11.07 5.03
N VAL A 104 -3.13 10.51 3.86
CA VAL A 104 -2.10 10.33 2.82
C VAL A 104 -2.60 10.94 1.52
N ALA A 105 -2.00 12.05 1.12
CA ALA A 105 -2.37 12.83 -0.05
C ALA A 105 -1.23 12.83 -1.07
N GLY A 106 -1.43 12.14 -2.20
CA GLY A 106 -0.44 12.13 -3.25
C GLY A 106 -0.80 11.24 -4.43
N ILE A 107 0.07 11.26 -5.44
CA ILE A 107 -0.01 10.35 -6.58
C ILE A 107 0.73 9.03 -6.29
N ASN A 108 0.32 7.97 -7.01
CA ASN A 108 0.98 6.67 -6.95
C ASN A 108 2.49 6.82 -7.26
N SER A 109 3.31 6.51 -6.26
CA SER A 109 4.76 6.62 -6.29
C SER A 109 5.36 5.70 -5.22
N LEU A 110 6.68 5.49 -5.27
CA LEU A 110 7.44 4.84 -4.20
C LEU A 110 7.21 5.55 -2.88
N ARG A 111 7.26 6.89 -2.87
CA ARG A 111 7.05 7.70 -1.66
C ARG A 111 5.66 7.49 -1.06
N TYR A 112 4.63 7.46 -1.89
CA TYR A 112 3.26 7.17 -1.44
C TYR A 112 3.16 5.77 -0.83
N THR A 113 3.78 4.78 -1.46
CA THR A 113 3.80 3.39 -0.97
C THR A 113 4.55 3.27 0.35
N LEU A 114 5.71 3.91 0.47
CA LEU A 114 6.49 3.99 1.72
C LEU A 114 5.68 4.63 2.86
N ALA A 115 4.90 5.66 2.56
CA ALA A 115 4.00 6.30 3.52
C ALA A 115 2.87 5.36 3.97
N LEU A 116 2.32 4.53 3.09
CA LEU A 116 1.33 3.52 3.50
C LEU A 116 1.97 2.41 4.35
N HIS A 117 3.11 1.89 3.93
CA HIS A 117 3.83 0.86 4.68
C HIS A 117 4.31 1.37 6.04
N SER A 118 4.69 2.65 6.16
CA SER A 118 5.07 3.21 7.46
C SER A 118 3.89 3.18 8.43
N LEU A 119 2.68 3.55 7.98
CA LEU A 119 1.49 3.49 8.81
C LEU A 119 1.12 2.05 9.19
N VAL A 120 1.19 1.11 8.23
CA VAL A 120 0.99 -0.32 8.49
C VAL A 120 1.98 -0.86 9.53
N ASN A 121 3.26 -0.51 9.43
CA ASN A 121 4.32 -0.99 10.34
C ASN A 121 4.09 -0.61 11.80
N PHE A 122 3.38 0.48 12.06
CA PHE A 122 3.10 0.99 13.40
C PHE A 122 1.61 0.90 13.78
N SER A 123 0.82 0.09 13.06
CA SER A 123 -0.62 -0.08 13.32
C SER A 123 -1.42 1.23 13.31
N ILE A 124 -1.04 2.16 12.44
CA ILE A 124 -1.72 3.45 12.25
C ILE A 124 -2.65 3.33 11.04
N THR A 125 -3.88 3.82 11.17
CA THR A 125 -4.86 3.75 10.08
C THR A 125 -4.55 4.83 9.04
N SER A 126 -4.33 4.43 7.78
CA SER A 126 -4.20 5.37 6.66
C SER A 126 -5.56 5.86 6.19
N VAL A 127 -5.73 7.17 6.01
CA VAL A 127 -6.90 7.79 5.40
C VAL A 127 -6.51 8.36 4.04
N PRO A 128 -6.92 7.75 2.91
CA PRO A 128 -6.52 8.20 1.59
C PRO A 128 -7.23 9.51 1.23
N LEU A 129 -6.45 10.52 0.84
CA LEU A 129 -6.94 11.81 0.36
C LEU A 129 -6.64 11.91 -1.14
N TYR A 130 -7.61 11.49 -1.95
CA TYR A 130 -7.45 11.40 -3.40
C TYR A 130 -7.18 12.77 -4.05
N HIS A 131 -6.18 12.83 -4.92
CA HIS A 131 -5.75 14.08 -5.54
C HIS A 131 -6.79 14.72 -6.49
N ASN A 132 -7.78 13.94 -6.97
CA ASN A 132 -8.83 14.40 -7.87
C ASN A 132 -10.12 14.81 -7.13
N SER A 133 -10.20 14.60 -5.82
CA SER A 133 -11.36 15.01 -5.03
C SER A 133 -11.39 16.53 -4.87
N LYS A 134 -12.59 17.10 -4.75
CA LYS A 134 -12.74 18.52 -4.46
C LYS A 134 -12.24 18.80 -3.04
N MET A 135 -11.72 20.00 -2.80
CA MET A 135 -11.22 20.38 -1.47
C MET A 135 -12.30 20.33 -0.39
N GLU A 136 -13.56 20.62 -0.73
CA GLU A 136 -14.71 20.49 0.19
C GLU A 136 -14.89 19.04 0.68
N ASP A 137 -14.80 18.06 -0.24
CA ASP A 137 -14.89 16.63 0.10
C ASP A 137 -13.70 16.18 0.95
N LEU A 138 -12.50 16.66 0.61
CA LEU A 138 -11.29 16.36 1.37
C LEU A 138 -11.36 16.95 2.78
N ARG A 139 -11.88 18.17 2.93
CA ARG A 139 -12.11 18.81 4.24
C ARG A 139 -13.09 17.99 5.07
N TYR A 140 -14.21 17.57 4.47
CA TYR A 140 -15.18 16.71 5.15
C TYR A 140 -14.54 15.42 5.67
N ILE A 141 -13.69 14.76 4.87
CA ILE A 141 -12.94 13.57 5.29
C ILE A 141 -11.98 13.88 6.44
N ILE A 142 -11.20 14.96 6.32
CA ILE A 142 -10.23 15.40 7.34
C ILE A 142 -10.94 15.63 8.68
N ASP A 143 -12.05 16.37 8.67
CA ASP A 143 -12.81 16.71 9.87
C ASP A 143 -13.48 15.47 10.46
N SER A 144 -14.14 14.65 9.62
CA SER A 144 -14.82 13.42 10.06
C SER A 144 -13.86 12.35 10.62
N CYS A 145 -12.63 12.33 10.10
CA CYS A 145 -11.59 11.41 10.55
C CYS A 145 -10.70 12.01 11.65
N GLU A 146 -10.96 13.26 12.07
CA GLU A 146 -10.18 14.00 13.07
C GLU A 146 -8.68 13.96 12.75
N LEU A 147 -8.32 14.22 11.48
CA LEU A 147 -6.94 14.06 11.02
C LEU A 147 -6.05 15.17 11.56
N GLU A 148 -5.05 14.74 12.31
CA GLU A 148 -4.06 15.61 12.93
C GLU A 148 -2.79 15.78 12.08
N VAL A 149 -2.48 14.77 11.26
CA VAL A 149 -1.29 14.70 10.43
C VAL A 149 -1.68 14.18 9.04
N ILE A 150 -1.14 14.83 8.01
CA ILE A 150 -1.32 14.44 6.61
C ILE A 150 0.06 14.36 5.94
N TYR A 151 0.40 13.22 5.37
CA TYR A 151 1.52 13.10 4.44
C TYR A 151 1.13 13.65 3.07
N CYS A 152 1.99 14.49 2.50
CA CYS A 152 1.80 15.09 1.17
C CYS A 152 2.99 14.76 0.26
N ASP A 153 2.72 14.45 -1.01
CA ASP A 153 3.75 14.20 -2.03
C ASP A 153 4.56 15.47 -2.40
N THR A 154 3.94 16.65 -2.30
CA THR A 154 4.55 17.95 -2.61
C THR A 154 4.24 18.99 -1.53
N VAL A 155 5.09 20.01 -1.48
CA VAL A 155 4.91 21.17 -0.59
C VAL A 155 3.68 21.98 -1.01
N GLU A 156 3.43 22.08 -2.32
CA GLU A 156 2.28 22.78 -2.89
C GLU A 156 0.97 22.15 -2.42
N ARG A 157 0.89 20.82 -2.42
CA ARG A 157 -0.27 20.10 -1.89
C ARG A 157 -0.39 20.27 -0.38
N ALA A 158 0.71 20.23 0.37
CA ALA A 158 0.65 20.49 1.81
C ALA A 158 0.06 21.89 2.12
N LYS A 159 0.43 22.91 1.33
CA LYS A 159 -0.10 24.27 1.47
C LYS A 159 -1.61 24.34 1.27
N THR A 160 -2.21 23.53 0.38
CA THR A 160 -3.67 23.56 0.17
C THR A 160 -4.45 23.13 1.41
N PHE A 161 -3.88 22.28 2.27
CA PHE A 161 -4.51 21.86 3.52
C PHE A 161 -4.28 22.84 4.67
N VAL A 162 -3.14 23.54 4.69
CA VAL A 162 -2.79 24.47 5.78
C VAL A 162 -3.43 25.86 5.60
N GLN A 163 -3.55 26.32 4.36
CA GLN A 163 -4.06 27.67 4.05
C GLN A 163 -5.59 27.82 4.18
N GLN A 164 -6.33 26.72 4.36
CA GLN A 164 -7.79 26.69 4.37
C GLN A 164 -8.41 26.52 5.78
N LYS A 165 -7.71 26.95 6.84
CA LYS A 165 -8.30 27.02 8.19
C LYS A 165 -9.52 27.96 8.20
#